data_AF-A0A433DDY1-F1
#
_entry.id   AF-A0A433DDY1-F1
#
_cell.length_a   1.000
_cell.length_b   1.000
_cell.length_c   1.000
_cell.angle_alpha   90.00
_cell.angle_beta   90.00
_cell.angle_gamma   90.00
#
_symmetry.space_group_name_H-M   'P 1'
#
loop_
_entity.id
_entity.type
_entity.pdbx_description
1 polymer ?
#
loop_
_entity_poly.entity_id
_entity_poly.type
_entity_poly.pdbx_seq_one_letter_code
_entity_poly.pdbx_strand_id
1 'polypeptide(L)'
;MVLTVRPRILGGFLPTLWRPMLSIGALNIPSYYIDVTPFVGLLVDGKRHQIGLQVTNANSFWFVDANLHLWVDRDSNQTVGGLTSYKITPNATITAKGHVADNLDANFTTTAHRTVSVSGWVRTSMCKVQSDVNRVIKFQNVQKYTNGSNVESWTQNLVQSATTITTSIPLRPSSSSRATIHVHTETDDWPFSGWSSYTPLADNGFLIDAHIDQGRVRRVEDSRNVRVEVTRRRQIGEGSFGTTGKGVRIGGPTELETTLKLRGIAGCYERKVVVNQTRVLSDKVDQKCQ
;
A
#
# COMPACT_ATOMS: atom_id res chain seq x y z
N MET A 1 15.52 -0.14 14.51
CA MET A 1 15.97 0.56 13.29
C MET A 1 14.96 0.27 12.20
N VAL A 2 14.45 1.29 11.51
CA VAL A 2 13.37 1.13 10.53
C VAL A 2 13.71 1.89 9.24
N LEU A 3 13.52 1.24 8.10
CA LEU A 3 13.64 1.85 6.77
C LEU A 3 12.25 2.19 6.23
N THR A 4 12.08 3.43 5.76
CA THR A 4 10.85 3.95 5.19
C THR A 4 11.00 4.04 3.67
N VAL A 5 10.06 3.50 2.88
CA VAL A 5 10.10 3.54 1.39
C VAL A 5 8.83 4.23 0.83
N ARG A 6 8.98 5.13 -0.17
CA ARG A 6 7.87 5.87 -0.79
C ARG A 6 7.84 5.73 -2.33
N PRO A 7 6.90 5.00 -2.93
CA PRO A 7 6.64 5.10 -4.37
C PRO A 7 5.80 6.35 -4.68
N ARG A 8 6.05 7.01 -5.81
CA ARG A 8 5.20 8.07 -6.36
C ARG A 8 4.58 7.61 -7.68
N ILE A 9 3.26 7.64 -7.76
CA ILE A 9 2.51 7.42 -9.01
C ILE A 9 1.47 8.53 -9.14
N LEU A 10 1.48 9.24 -10.26
CA LEU A 10 0.46 10.20 -10.68
C LEU A 10 0.04 9.81 -12.10
N GLY A 11 -1.21 9.40 -12.30
CA GLY A 11 -1.75 9.05 -13.62
C GLY A 11 -3.07 8.30 -13.51
N GLY A 12 -4.02 8.60 -14.41
CA GLY A 12 -5.36 8.01 -14.42
C GLY A 12 -5.69 7.32 -15.74
N PHE A 13 -6.72 6.49 -15.73
CA PHE A 13 -7.12 5.62 -16.84
C PHE A 13 -7.90 6.34 -17.96
N LEU A 14 -8.72 7.35 -17.60
CA LEU A 14 -9.41 8.24 -18.55
C LEU A 14 -8.89 9.68 -18.43
N PRO A 15 -8.71 10.44 -19.52
CA PRO A 15 -8.31 11.85 -19.46
C PRO A 15 -9.23 12.73 -18.60
N THR A 16 -10.52 12.41 -18.53
CA THR A 16 -11.51 13.17 -17.77
C THR A 16 -11.40 12.90 -16.27
N LEU A 17 -10.90 11.73 -15.84
CA LEU A 17 -10.59 11.42 -14.43
C LEU A 17 -9.40 12.20 -13.87
N TRP A 18 -8.65 12.94 -14.69
CA TRP A 18 -7.43 13.66 -14.27
C TRP A 18 -7.72 15.09 -13.79
N ARG A 19 -8.90 15.62 -14.14
CA ARG A 19 -9.25 17.04 -14.03
C ARG A 19 -10.01 17.45 -12.76
N PRO A 20 -10.85 16.61 -12.12
CA PRO A 20 -11.75 17.10 -11.08
C PRO A 20 -11.04 17.53 -9.80
N MET A 21 -10.26 16.61 -9.23
CA MET A 21 -9.57 16.81 -7.97
C MET A 21 -8.63 15.62 -7.73
N LEU A 22 -7.52 15.87 -7.05
CA LEU A 22 -6.69 14.79 -6.51
C LEU A 22 -7.47 14.00 -5.44
N SER A 23 -7.22 12.70 -5.34
CA SER A 23 -7.77 11.88 -4.26
C SER A 23 -7.28 12.35 -2.89
N ILE A 24 -8.09 12.14 -1.85
CA ILE A 24 -7.68 12.42 -0.47
C ILE A 24 -6.45 11.55 -0.13
N GLY A 25 -5.30 12.22 -0.02
CA GLY A 25 -4.01 11.59 0.23
C GLY A 25 -3.19 11.25 -1.02
N ALA A 26 -3.57 11.70 -2.22
CA ALA A 26 -2.74 11.59 -3.43
C ALA A 26 -1.35 12.24 -3.25
N LEU A 27 -1.28 13.32 -2.47
CA LEU A 27 -0.02 14.00 -2.11
C LEU A 27 0.62 13.46 -0.83
N ASN A 28 -0.08 12.58 -0.11
CA ASN A 28 0.39 11.95 1.13
C ASN A 28 0.34 10.42 0.97
N ILE A 29 1.19 9.92 0.07
CA ILE A 29 1.35 8.48 -0.15
C ILE A 29 2.08 7.91 1.07
N PRO A 30 1.47 6.96 1.80
CA PRO A 30 2.05 6.41 3.01
C PRO A 30 3.35 5.69 2.70
N SER A 31 4.33 5.88 3.57
CA SER A 31 5.57 5.12 3.53
C SER A 31 5.36 3.67 3.97
N TYR A 32 6.09 2.75 3.35
CA TYR A 32 6.23 1.39 3.87
C TYR A 32 7.35 1.37 4.91
N TYR A 33 7.12 0.71 6.04
CA TYR A 33 8.15 0.46 7.03
C TYR A 33 8.75 -0.94 6.83
N ILE A 34 10.07 -1.02 6.95
CA ILE A 34 10.84 -2.26 6.97
C ILE A 34 11.64 -2.23 8.26
N ASP A 35 11.30 -3.09 9.21
CA ASP A 35 12.10 -3.24 10.44
C ASP A 35 13.38 -4.01 10.11
N VAL A 36 14.51 -3.31 10.24
CA VAL A 36 15.85 -3.87 9.98
C VAL A 36 16.61 -4.15 11.28
N THR A 37 15.95 -4.03 12.44
CA THR A 37 16.51 -4.34 13.76
C THR A 37 17.11 -5.75 13.84
N PRO A 38 16.50 -6.81 13.25
CA PRO A 38 17.11 -8.14 13.21
C PRO A 38 18.51 -8.19 12.58
N PHE A 39 18.83 -7.24 11.70
CA PHE A 39 20.11 -7.15 11.00
C PHE A 39 21.13 -6.25 11.72
N VAL A 40 20.80 -5.66 12.88
CA VAL A 40 21.67 -4.64 13.50
C VAL A 40 23.10 -5.12 13.72
N GLY A 41 23.30 -6.41 14.06
CA GLY A 41 24.64 -6.99 14.24
C GLY A 41 25.51 -6.95 12.98
N LEU A 42 24.89 -6.93 11.79
CA LEU A 42 25.57 -6.78 10.51
C LEU A 42 25.84 -5.32 10.13
N LEU A 43 25.18 -4.37 10.80
CA LEU A 43 25.21 -2.94 10.48
C LEU A 43 26.05 -2.12 11.47
N VAL A 44 26.50 -2.74 12.56
CA VAL A 44 27.31 -2.11 13.64
C VAL A 44 28.70 -2.74 13.77
N ASP A 45 29.22 -3.30 12.68
CA ASP A 45 30.54 -3.98 12.64
C ASP A 45 31.73 -3.02 12.43
N GLY A 46 31.47 -1.72 12.37
CA GLY A 46 32.47 -0.67 12.16
C GLY A 46 32.90 -0.50 10.70
N LYS A 47 32.29 -1.22 9.74
CA LYS A 47 32.63 -1.13 8.32
C LYS A 47 31.62 -0.25 7.57
N ARG A 48 31.98 0.07 6.33
CA ARG A 48 31.07 0.75 5.41
C ARG A 48 30.03 -0.25 4.90
N HIS A 49 28.76 0.14 4.97
CA HIS A 49 27.64 -0.65 4.46
C HIS A 49 26.97 0.03 3.27
N GLN A 50 26.40 -0.78 2.37
CA GLN A 50 25.56 -0.32 1.28
C GLN A 50 24.18 -0.97 1.41
N ILE A 51 23.13 -0.14 1.44
CA ILE A 51 21.74 -0.59 1.41
C ILE A 51 21.20 -0.27 0.01
N GLY A 52 20.82 -1.32 -0.72
CA GLY A 52 20.21 -1.21 -2.05
C GLY A 52 18.72 -1.47 -2.01
N LEU A 53 17.98 -0.73 -2.83
CA LEU A 53 16.55 -0.97 -3.07
C LEU A 53 16.36 -1.29 -4.55
N GLN A 54 15.57 -2.32 -4.83
CA GLN A 54 15.30 -2.77 -6.19
C GLN A 54 13.81 -3.08 -6.35
N VAL A 55 13.25 -2.60 -7.46
CA VAL A 55 11.93 -3.03 -7.93
C VAL A 55 12.17 -4.10 -8.97
N THR A 56 11.83 -5.35 -8.64
CA THR A 56 11.94 -6.48 -9.57
C THR A 56 10.86 -6.38 -10.65
N ASN A 57 11.20 -6.78 -11.88
CA ASN A 57 10.29 -6.78 -13.04
C ASN A 57 9.68 -5.40 -13.36
N ALA A 58 10.43 -4.32 -13.12
CA ALA A 58 10.05 -2.99 -13.58
C ALA A 58 10.13 -2.92 -15.12
N ASN A 59 9.06 -2.46 -15.77
CA ASN A 59 9.04 -2.26 -17.22
C ASN A 59 9.91 -1.06 -17.68
N SER A 60 10.21 -0.15 -16.76
CA SER A 60 11.04 1.03 -17.00
C SER A 60 11.72 1.43 -15.67
N PHE A 61 11.70 2.70 -15.29
CA PHE A 61 12.26 3.17 -14.04
C PHE A 61 11.20 3.39 -12.95
N TRP A 62 11.62 3.32 -11.70
CA TRP A 62 10.81 3.65 -10.53
C TRP A 62 11.55 4.71 -9.71
N PHE A 63 10.83 5.78 -9.34
CA PHE A 63 11.31 6.70 -8.33
C PHE A 63 11.11 6.07 -6.95
N VAL A 64 12.23 5.76 -6.30
CA VAL A 64 12.26 5.18 -4.96
C VAL A 64 13.12 6.08 -4.09
N ASP A 65 12.56 6.53 -2.99
CA ASP A 65 13.28 7.21 -1.92
C ASP A 65 13.16 6.42 -0.63
N ALA A 66 14.18 6.51 0.22
CA ALA A 66 14.17 5.86 1.51
C ALA A 66 14.88 6.62 2.63
N ASN A 67 14.30 6.51 3.82
CA ASN A 67 14.83 7.12 5.04
C ASN A 67 15.11 6.05 6.07
N LEU A 68 16.29 6.13 6.69
CA LEU A 68 16.71 5.20 7.72
C LEU A 68 16.57 5.84 9.10
N HIS A 69 15.72 5.26 9.93
CA HIS A 69 15.45 5.72 11.29
C HIS A 69 16.19 4.85 12.32
N LEU A 70 16.97 5.52 13.18
CA LEU A 70 17.82 4.91 14.20
C LEU A 70 17.40 5.38 15.59
N TRP A 71 17.50 4.48 16.56
CA TRP A 71 17.50 4.83 17.98
C TRP A 71 18.90 4.59 18.51
N VAL A 72 19.46 5.59 19.17
CA VAL A 72 20.80 5.55 19.73
C VAL A 72 20.70 5.33 21.24
N ASP A 73 21.34 4.27 21.70
CA ASP A 73 21.52 3.99 23.11
C ASP A 73 22.71 4.80 23.63
N ARG A 74 22.43 5.85 24.41
CA ARG A 74 23.45 6.81 24.86
C ARG A 74 24.34 6.26 25.97
N ASP A 75 23.89 5.21 26.66
CA ASP A 75 24.56 4.66 27.83
C ASP A 75 25.39 3.41 27.50
N SER A 76 25.60 3.12 26.21
CA SER A 76 26.43 2.02 25.74
C SER A 76 27.52 2.53 24.80
N ASN A 77 28.76 2.09 25.03
CA ASN A 77 29.89 2.40 24.15
C ASN A 77 29.78 1.72 22.78
N GLN A 78 29.08 0.59 22.69
CA GLN A 78 28.91 -0.14 21.44
C GLN A 78 27.62 -0.96 21.46
N THR A 79 26.79 -0.77 20.44
CA THR A 79 25.65 -1.67 20.18
C THR A 79 26.16 -2.99 19.65
N VAL A 80 25.71 -4.10 20.24
CA VAL A 80 25.99 -5.45 19.73
C VAL A 80 24.68 -6.16 19.45
N GLY A 81 24.69 -7.00 18.43
CA GLY A 81 23.51 -7.76 18.05
C GLY A 81 23.89 -8.94 17.17
N GLY A 82 22.90 -9.73 16.79
CA GLY A 82 23.10 -10.88 15.94
C GLY A 82 21.81 -11.31 15.26
N LEU A 83 21.95 -11.79 14.02
CA LEU A 83 20.89 -12.41 13.27
C LEU A 83 20.73 -13.87 13.75
N THR A 84 19.51 -14.29 14.07
CA THR A 84 19.23 -15.66 14.57
C THR A 84 18.50 -16.52 13.56
N SER A 85 17.64 -15.92 12.73
CA SER A 85 16.92 -16.62 11.68
C SER A 85 16.76 -15.73 10.46
N TYR A 86 16.99 -16.30 9.28
CA TYR A 86 16.83 -15.64 8.00
C TYR A 86 16.05 -16.54 7.05
N LYS A 87 14.74 -16.31 6.94
CA LYS A 87 13.83 -17.07 6.08
C LYS A 87 13.17 -16.10 5.11
N ILE A 88 13.94 -15.68 4.11
CA ILE A 88 13.51 -14.78 3.04
C ILE A 88 13.75 -15.48 1.71
N THR A 89 12.69 -15.72 0.93
CA THR A 89 12.87 -16.12 -0.47
C THR A 89 13.29 -14.90 -1.30
N PRO A 90 14.25 -15.04 -2.24
CA PRO A 90 14.72 -13.90 -3.05
C PRO A 90 13.58 -13.23 -3.84
N ASN A 91 12.69 -14.05 -4.40
CA ASN A 91 11.58 -13.62 -5.25
C ASN A 91 10.22 -13.94 -4.62
N ALA A 92 9.19 -13.23 -5.07
CA ALA A 92 7.81 -13.60 -4.82
C ALA A 92 7.41 -14.79 -5.72
N THR A 93 6.50 -15.63 -5.24
CA THR A 93 5.85 -16.65 -6.06
C THR A 93 4.77 -15.98 -6.89
N ILE A 94 4.92 -15.98 -8.22
CA ILE A 94 3.98 -15.35 -9.15
C ILE A 94 3.33 -16.44 -10.00
N THR A 95 2.00 -16.41 -10.12
CA THR A 95 1.24 -17.24 -11.06
C THR A 95 0.47 -16.33 -11.99
N ALA A 96 0.62 -16.50 -13.29
CA ALA A 96 -0.21 -15.84 -14.29
C ALA A 96 -0.91 -16.89 -15.16
N LYS A 97 -2.21 -16.73 -15.38
CA LYS A 97 -3.03 -17.56 -16.25
C LYS A 97 -3.83 -16.65 -17.16
N GLY A 98 -3.95 -17.01 -18.43
CA GLY A 98 -4.68 -16.24 -19.42
C GLY A 98 -5.36 -17.16 -20.42
N HIS A 99 -6.52 -16.73 -20.91
CA HIS A 99 -7.18 -17.32 -22.06
C HIS A 99 -7.74 -16.22 -22.95
N VAL A 100 -7.58 -16.38 -24.26
CA VAL A 100 -8.14 -15.53 -25.29
C VAL A 100 -8.98 -16.42 -26.20
N ALA A 101 -10.25 -16.10 -26.34
CA ALA A 101 -11.19 -16.79 -27.21
C ALA A 101 -11.11 -16.23 -28.64
N ASP A 102 -11.65 -16.97 -29.62
CA ASP A 102 -11.64 -16.58 -31.04
C ASP A 102 -12.36 -15.26 -31.30
N ASN A 103 -13.35 -14.92 -30.47
CA ASN A 103 -14.08 -13.65 -30.54
C ASN A 103 -13.32 -12.49 -29.88
N LEU A 104 -12.04 -12.66 -29.51
CA LEU A 104 -11.20 -11.69 -28.81
C LEU A 104 -11.62 -11.38 -27.38
N ASP A 105 -12.58 -12.11 -26.80
CA ASP A 105 -12.82 -12.04 -25.36
C ASP A 105 -11.66 -12.71 -24.63
N ALA A 106 -11.25 -12.16 -23.50
CA ALA A 106 -10.10 -12.66 -22.77
C ALA A 106 -10.29 -12.58 -21.27
N ASN A 107 -9.61 -13.47 -20.54
CA ASN A 107 -9.54 -13.42 -19.09
C ASN A 107 -8.11 -13.71 -18.64
N PHE A 108 -7.57 -12.81 -17.82
CA PHE A 108 -6.25 -12.94 -17.23
C PHE A 108 -6.37 -12.91 -15.71
N THR A 109 -5.69 -13.83 -15.05
CA THR A 109 -5.57 -13.86 -13.60
C THR A 109 -4.11 -13.93 -13.22
N THR A 110 -3.65 -12.94 -12.47
CA THR A 110 -2.30 -12.89 -11.91
C THR A 110 -2.38 -12.90 -10.38
N THR A 111 -1.64 -13.79 -9.74
CA THR A 111 -1.47 -13.79 -8.29
C THR A 111 0.01 -13.71 -7.94
N ALA A 112 0.32 -13.02 -6.84
CA ALA A 112 1.66 -13.04 -6.27
C ALA A 112 1.61 -13.20 -4.76
N HIS A 113 2.55 -13.94 -4.21
CA HIS A 113 2.67 -14.19 -2.78
C HIS A 113 4.13 -14.12 -2.34
N ARG A 114 4.40 -13.45 -1.22
CA ARG A 114 5.72 -13.44 -0.59
C ARG A 114 5.60 -13.42 0.92
N THR A 115 6.40 -14.27 1.57
CA THR A 115 6.55 -14.28 3.03
C THR A 115 8.00 -13.97 3.38
N VAL A 116 8.18 -13.15 4.41
CA VAL A 116 9.46 -12.79 5.00
C VAL A 116 9.36 -13.13 6.47
N SER A 117 10.31 -13.91 6.99
CA SER A 117 10.46 -14.15 8.42
C SER A 117 11.93 -14.01 8.78
N VAL A 118 12.23 -13.04 9.63
CA VAL A 118 13.59 -12.74 10.07
C VAL A 118 13.60 -12.45 11.55
N SER A 119 14.57 -13.03 12.24
CA SER A 119 14.73 -12.88 13.68
C SER A 119 16.15 -12.49 14.00
N GLY A 120 16.31 -11.64 15.01
CA GLY A 120 17.60 -11.25 15.53
C GLY A 120 17.48 -10.69 16.93
N TRP A 121 18.61 -10.26 17.48
CA TRP A 121 18.65 -9.62 18.79
C TRP A 121 19.62 -8.46 18.79
N VAL A 122 19.38 -7.53 19.70
CA VAL A 122 20.24 -6.39 20.01
C VAL A 122 20.41 -6.28 21.52
N ARG A 123 21.61 -5.96 21.98
CA ARG A 123 21.88 -5.66 23.38
C ARG A 123 22.12 -4.16 23.52
N THR A 124 21.27 -3.56 24.35
CA THR A 124 21.39 -2.17 24.81
C THR A 124 22.04 -2.14 26.20
N SER A 125 22.28 -0.95 26.72
CA SER A 125 22.74 -0.64 28.07
C SER A 125 21.82 -1.23 29.15
N MET A 126 20.51 -1.28 28.90
CA MET A 126 19.51 -1.70 29.87
C MET A 126 18.99 -3.13 29.64
N CYS A 127 18.81 -3.54 28.39
CA CYS A 127 18.15 -4.80 28.07
C CYS A 127 18.71 -5.48 26.81
N LYS A 128 18.55 -6.81 26.76
CA LYS A 128 18.63 -7.60 25.53
C LYS A 128 17.25 -7.63 24.89
N VAL A 129 17.16 -7.19 23.65
CA VAL A 129 15.93 -7.12 22.88
C VAL A 129 16.01 -8.15 21.76
N GLN A 130 15.11 -9.13 21.77
CA GLN A 130 14.87 -10.02 20.63
C GLN A 130 13.79 -9.41 19.74
N SER A 131 14.00 -9.43 18.43
CA SER A 131 13.09 -8.90 17.41
C SER A 131 12.80 -9.98 16.39
N ASP A 132 11.52 -10.29 16.23
CA ASP A 132 10.98 -11.25 15.27
C ASP A 132 10.06 -10.50 14.32
N VAL A 133 10.45 -10.41 13.05
CA VAL A 133 9.75 -9.65 12.01
C VAL A 133 9.18 -10.64 11.00
N ASN A 134 7.86 -10.66 10.89
CA ASN A 134 7.12 -11.46 9.92
C ASN A 134 6.35 -10.54 8.98
N ARG A 135 6.47 -10.73 7.67
CA ARG A 135 5.72 -9.98 6.67
C ARG A 135 5.14 -10.92 5.62
N VAL A 136 3.88 -10.70 5.28
CA VAL A 136 3.16 -11.41 4.23
C VAL A 136 2.62 -10.39 3.24
N ILE A 137 2.89 -10.62 1.96
CA ILE A 137 2.36 -9.81 0.85
C ILE A 137 1.59 -10.75 -0.06
N LYS A 138 0.34 -10.41 -0.33
CA LYS A 138 -0.55 -11.13 -1.25
C LYS A 138 -1.09 -10.16 -2.28
N PHE A 139 -1.03 -10.54 -3.54
CA PHE A 139 -1.55 -9.77 -4.65
C PHE A 139 -2.43 -10.69 -5.50
N GLN A 140 -3.55 -10.15 -5.96
CA GLN A 140 -4.41 -10.78 -6.94
C GLN A 140 -4.92 -9.71 -7.89
N ASN A 141 -4.91 -10.03 -9.18
CA ASN A 141 -5.48 -9.22 -10.24
C ASN A 141 -6.22 -10.16 -11.20
N VAL A 142 -7.47 -9.81 -11.52
CA VAL A 142 -8.30 -10.47 -12.51
C VAL A 142 -8.72 -9.40 -13.50
N GLN A 143 -8.44 -9.62 -14.78
CA GLN A 143 -8.84 -8.75 -15.89
C GLN A 143 -9.70 -9.55 -16.85
N LYS A 144 -10.82 -8.98 -17.27
CA LYS A 144 -11.75 -9.60 -18.20
C LYS A 144 -12.08 -8.62 -19.33
N TYR A 145 -11.87 -9.09 -20.55
CA TYR A 145 -12.19 -8.40 -21.79
C TYR A 145 -13.39 -9.10 -22.43
N THR A 146 -14.39 -8.32 -22.82
CA THR A 146 -15.64 -8.81 -23.41
C THR A 146 -16.03 -7.94 -24.60
N ASN A 147 -17.00 -8.42 -25.39
CA ASN A 147 -17.52 -7.71 -26.56
C ASN A 147 -16.42 -7.42 -27.60
N GLY A 148 -15.60 -8.43 -27.91
CA GLY A 148 -14.51 -8.27 -28.85
C GLY A 148 -13.41 -7.34 -28.32
N SER A 149 -13.09 -7.48 -27.03
CA SER A 149 -12.16 -6.60 -26.30
C SER A 149 -12.57 -5.13 -26.17
N ASN A 150 -13.79 -4.75 -26.56
CA ASN A 150 -14.27 -3.37 -26.40
C ASN A 150 -14.67 -3.03 -24.96
N VAL A 151 -14.86 -4.02 -24.09
CA VAL A 151 -15.18 -3.79 -22.68
C VAL A 151 -14.14 -4.49 -21.81
N GLU A 152 -13.39 -3.71 -21.04
CA GLU A 152 -12.46 -4.20 -20.01
C GLU A 152 -13.10 -4.05 -18.63
N SER A 153 -12.93 -5.04 -17.78
CA SER A 153 -13.23 -4.95 -16.35
C SER A 153 -12.11 -5.59 -15.56
N TRP A 154 -11.84 -5.06 -14.37
CA TRP A 154 -10.78 -5.59 -13.51
C TRP A 154 -11.15 -5.57 -12.04
N THR A 155 -10.58 -6.53 -11.32
CA THR A 155 -10.59 -6.58 -9.86
C THR A 155 -9.18 -6.91 -9.40
N GLN A 156 -8.63 -6.04 -8.56
CA GLN A 156 -7.30 -6.17 -7.98
C GLN A 156 -7.39 -5.98 -6.46
N ASN A 157 -6.60 -6.76 -5.73
CA ASN A 157 -6.33 -6.49 -4.33
C ASN A 157 -4.86 -6.76 -4.00
N LEU A 158 -4.23 -5.83 -3.28
CA LEU A 158 -2.93 -5.99 -2.64
C LEU A 158 -3.11 -5.94 -1.13
N VAL A 159 -2.82 -7.05 -0.46
CA VAL A 159 -2.83 -7.15 1.00
C VAL A 159 -1.40 -7.29 1.50
N GLN A 160 -1.00 -6.40 2.39
CA GLN A 160 0.28 -6.46 3.09
C GLN A 160 0.03 -6.52 4.58
N SER A 161 0.67 -7.46 5.27
CA SER A 161 0.64 -7.54 6.72
C SER A 161 2.06 -7.70 7.25
N ALA A 162 2.45 -6.87 8.20
CA ALA A 162 3.75 -6.91 8.87
C ALA A 162 3.53 -6.96 10.37
N THR A 163 4.04 -7.99 11.03
CA THR A 163 4.02 -8.17 12.48
C THR A 163 5.44 -8.18 13.00
N THR A 164 5.71 -7.29 13.95
CA THR A 164 6.97 -7.24 14.69
C THR A 164 6.71 -7.62 16.13
N ILE A 165 7.38 -8.66 16.61
CA ILE A 165 7.35 -9.09 18.00
C ILE A 165 8.70 -8.73 18.62
N THR A 166 8.66 -7.99 19.71
CA THR A 166 9.85 -7.52 20.43
C THR A 166 9.79 -8.03 21.86
N THR A 167 10.78 -8.83 22.26
CA THR A 167 10.92 -9.34 23.63
C THR A 167 12.11 -8.67 24.29
N SER A 168 11.87 -7.87 25.33
CA SER A 168 12.91 -7.15 26.07
C SER A 168 13.18 -7.83 27.42
N ILE A 169 14.43 -8.22 27.63
CA ILE A 169 14.91 -8.90 28.84
C ILE A 169 15.92 -7.98 29.54
N PRO A 170 15.64 -7.50 30.77
CA PRO A 170 16.58 -6.67 31.52
C PRO A 170 17.93 -7.36 31.75
N LEU A 171 19.04 -6.63 31.61
CA LEU A 171 20.38 -7.19 31.86
C LEU A 171 20.71 -7.33 33.36
N ARG A 172 20.08 -6.51 34.21
CA ARG A 172 20.20 -6.58 35.68
C ARG A 172 18.83 -6.87 36.28
N PRO A 173 18.39 -8.13 36.27
CA PRO A 173 17.07 -8.47 36.78
C PRO A 173 17.04 -8.38 38.31
N SER A 174 16.06 -7.64 38.84
CA SER A 174 15.58 -7.79 40.22
C SER A 174 14.68 -9.03 40.35
N SER A 175 14.34 -9.44 41.57
CA SER A 175 13.35 -10.51 41.83
C SER A 175 11.97 -10.27 41.19
N SER A 176 11.66 -9.01 40.82
CA SER A 176 10.44 -8.60 40.14
C SER A 176 10.59 -8.38 38.62
N SER A 177 11.80 -8.51 38.07
CA SER A 177 12.06 -8.23 36.66
C SER A 177 11.45 -9.31 35.76
N ARG A 178 10.53 -8.89 34.87
CA ARG A 178 9.89 -9.75 33.88
C ARG A 178 10.30 -9.35 32.47
N ALA A 179 10.38 -10.33 31.58
CA ALA A 179 10.48 -10.05 30.16
C ALA A 179 9.23 -9.29 29.70
N THR A 180 9.42 -8.23 28.92
CA THR A 180 8.33 -7.46 28.34
C THR A 180 8.19 -7.84 26.88
N ILE A 181 6.99 -8.28 26.48
CA ILE A 181 6.67 -8.63 25.10
C ILE A 181 5.82 -7.51 24.51
N HIS A 182 6.22 -7.05 23.33
CA HIS A 182 5.50 -6.07 22.55
C HIS A 182 5.23 -6.63 21.15
N VAL A 183 3.98 -6.57 20.72
CA VAL A 183 3.54 -6.96 19.39
C VAL A 183 3.00 -5.72 18.69
N HIS A 184 3.54 -5.43 17.51
CA HIS A 184 3.09 -4.38 16.61
C HIS A 184 2.72 -4.99 15.27
N THR A 185 1.48 -4.81 14.84
CA THR A 185 0.99 -5.32 13.55
C THR A 185 0.44 -4.19 12.70
N GLU A 186 0.91 -4.10 11.46
CA GLU A 186 0.35 -3.21 10.45
C GLU A 186 -0.21 -4.05 9.31
N THR A 187 -1.48 -3.81 8.96
CA THR A 187 -2.12 -4.41 7.79
C THR A 187 -2.64 -3.33 6.87
N ASP A 188 -2.34 -3.47 5.58
CA ASP A 188 -2.77 -2.59 4.52
C ASP A 188 -3.45 -3.43 3.42
N ASP A 189 -4.72 -3.13 3.15
CA ASP A 189 -5.52 -3.69 2.07
C ASP A 189 -5.77 -2.59 1.02
N TRP A 190 -5.48 -2.87 -0.25
CA TRP A 190 -5.59 -1.92 -1.36
C TRP A 190 -6.49 -2.51 -2.44
N PRO A 191 -7.83 -2.39 -2.28
CA PRO A 191 -8.76 -2.82 -3.31
C PRO A 191 -8.72 -1.82 -4.46
N PHE A 192 -8.74 -2.34 -5.68
CA PHE A 192 -8.82 -1.55 -6.90
C PHE A 192 -9.63 -2.32 -7.95
N SER A 193 -10.75 -1.76 -8.36
CA SER A 193 -11.61 -2.35 -9.37
C SER A 193 -12.17 -1.28 -10.29
N GLY A 194 -12.68 -1.71 -11.42
CA GLY A 194 -13.29 -0.81 -12.37
C GLY A 194 -13.62 -1.49 -13.68
N TRP A 195 -14.10 -0.68 -14.61
CA TRP A 195 -14.36 -1.09 -15.97
C TRP A 195 -14.19 0.09 -16.91
N SER A 196 -13.94 -0.21 -18.18
CA SER A 196 -14.13 0.72 -19.29
C SER A 196 -14.75 0.06 -20.49
N SER A 197 -15.46 0.85 -21.27
CA SER A 197 -15.96 0.46 -22.59
C SER A 197 -15.46 1.43 -23.65
N TYR A 198 -15.09 0.88 -24.80
CA TYR A 198 -14.79 1.60 -26.03
C TYR A 198 -15.94 1.40 -27.02
N THR A 199 -16.53 2.50 -27.49
CA THR A 199 -17.59 2.49 -28.48
C THR A 199 -17.15 3.27 -29.72
N PRO A 200 -16.90 2.61 -30.86
CA PRO A 200 -16.66 3.32 -32.11
C PRO A 200 -17.96 3.98 -32.59
N LEU A 201 -17.86 5.21 -33.11
CA LEU A 201 -18.98 5.94 -33.69
C LEU A 201 -19.02 5.75 -35.20
N ALA A 202 -20.21 5.90 -35.79
CA ALA A 202 -20.42 5.74 -37.23
C ALA A 202 -19.61 6.74 -38.10
N ASP A 203 -19.20 7.86 -37.53
CA ASP A 203 -18.44 8.90 -38.22
C ASP A 203 -16.91 8.76 -38.09
N ASN A 204 -16.41 7.59 -37.67
CA ASN A 204 -15.01 7.34 -37.26
C ASN A 204 -14.60 8.06 -35.97
N GLY A 205 -15.56 8.58 -35.19
CA GLY A 205 -15.32 8.98 -33.82
C GLY A 205 -15.24 7.80 -32.85
N PHE A 206 -15.03 8.10 -31.58
CA PHE A 206 -15.05 7.11 -30.50
C PHE A 206 -15.60 7.73 -29.21
N LEU A 207 -16.12 6.88 -28.33
CA LEU A 207 -16.49 7.20 -26.96
C LEU A 207 -15.90 6.15 -26.02
N ILE A 208 -15.29 6.61 -24.92
CA ILE A 208 -14.81 5.77 -23.84
C ILE A 208 -15.59 6.13 -22.59
N ASP A 209 -16.23 5.15 -21.96
CA ASP A 209 -16.82 5.28 -20.63
C ASP A 209 -15.96 4.49 -19.65
N ALA A 210 -15.81 4.98 -18.42
CA ALA A 210 -15.16 4.20 -17.39
C ALA A 210 -15.67 4.52 -15.99
N HIS A 211 -15.51 3.53 -15.13
CA HIS A 211 -15.75 3.57 -13.71
C HIS A 211 -14.52 3.03 -12.98
N ILE A 212 -14.14 3.70 -11.89
CA ILE A 212 -13.05 3.28 -11.01
C ILE A 212 -13.55 3.30 -9.58
N ASP A 213 -13.24 2.24 -8.83
CA ASP A 213 -13.34 2.17 -7.38
C ASP A 213 -11.98 1.75 -6.81
N GLN A 214 -11.32 2.67 -6.12
CA GLN A 214 -10.04 2.42 -5.47
C GLN A 214 -10.11 2.75 -4.01
N GLY A 215 -9.38 2.00 -3.20
CA GLY A 215 -9.35 2.24 -1.77
C GLY A 215 -8.05 1.85 -1.10
N ARG A 216 -8.03 2.14 0.20
CA ARG A 216 -7.03 1.63 1.13
C ARG A 216 -7.64 1.48 2.51
N VAL A 217 -7.47 0.33 3.13
CA VAL A 217 -7.76 0.10 4.54
C VAL A 217 -6.45 -0.20 5.26
N ARG A 218 -6.00 0.72 6.13
CA ARG A 218 -4.88 0.50 7.05
C ARG A 218 -5.42 0.16 8.42
N ARG A 219 -4.89 -0.88 9.03
CA ARG A 219 -5.11 -1.26 10.43
C ARG A 219 -3.77 -1.36 11.14
N VAL A 220 -3.64 -0.66 12.27
CA VAL A 220 -2.45 -0.69 13.13
C VAL A 220 -2.89 -1.21 14.49
N GLU A 221 -2.20 -2.24 14.99
CA GLU A 221 -2.45 -2.85 16.29
C GLU A 221 -1.17 -2.84 17.12
N ASP A 222 -1.25 -2.25 18.31
CA ASP A 222 -0.12 -2.12 19.23
C ASP A 222 -0.48 -2.67 20.61
N SER A 223 0.25 -3.71 21.05
CA SER A 223 0.01 -4.39 22.31
C SER A 223 0.41 -3.59 23.56
N ARG A 224 1.33 -2.62 23.47
CA ARG A 224 1.81 -1.86 24.65
C ARG A 224 0.71 -1.01 25.26
N ASN A 225 -0.19 -0.51 24.41
CA ASN A 225 -1.26 0.39 24.81
C ASN A 225 -2.64 -0.11 24.37
N VAL A 226 -2.74 -1.38 23.92
CA VAL A 226 -3.94 -1.99 23.34
C VAL A 226 -4.62 -1.05 22.34
N ARG A 227 -3.84 -0.52 21.40
CA ARG A 227 -4.33 0.46 20.42
C ARG A 227 -4.70 -0.24 19.13
N VAL A 228 -5.89 0.09 18.63
CA VAL A 228 -6.30 -0.27 17.27
C VAL A 228 -6.67 1.01 16.54
N GLU A 229 -5.95 1.29 15.46
CA GLU A 229 -6.23 2.43 14.59
C GLU A 229 -6.59 1.91 13.20
N VAL A 230 -7.72 2.38 12.67
CA VAL A 230 -8.21 2.02 11.34
C VAL A 230 -8.40 3.27 10.50
N THR A 231 -7.70 3.33 9.38
CA THR A 231 -7.86 4.38 8.36
C THR A 231 -8.41 3.76 7.09
N ARG A 232 -9.58 4.21 6.65
CA ARG A 232 -10.20 3.81 5.39
C ARG A 232 -10.22 4.99 4.43
N ARG A 233 -9.71 4.79 3.23
CA ARG A 233 -9.83 5.71 2.10
C ARG A 233 -10.53 4.99 0.98
N ARG A 234 -11.48 5.64 0.32
CA ARG A 234 -12.12 5.15 -0.89
C ARG A 234 -12.34 6.30 -1.84
N GLN A 235 -12.14 6.06 -3.12
CA GLN A 235 -12.43 6.99 -4.19
C GLN A 235 -13.14 6.25 -5.31
N ILE A 236 -14.30 6.76 -5.68
CA ILE A 236 -15.09 6.29 -6.81
C ILE A 236 -15.08 7.40 -7.85
N GLY A 237 -14.77 7.06 -9.09
CA GLY A 237 -14.76 8.00 -10.20
C GLY A 237 -15.48 7.43 -11.41
N GLU A 238 -16.33 8.23 -12.03
CA GLU A 238 -17.05 7.87 -13.25
C GLU A 238 -16.99 9.02 -14.25
N GLY A 239 -16.93 8.67 -15.53
CA GLY A 239 -17.02 9.67 -16.58
C GLY A 239 -16.79 9.07 -17.96
N SER A 240 -16.85 9.95 -18.95
CA SER A 240 -16.67 9.57 -20.33
C SER A 240 -15.81 10.55 -21.10
N PHE A 241 -15.17 10.08 -22.15
CA PHE A 241 -14.31 10.86 -23.02
C PHE A 241 -14.37 10.32 -24.44
N GLY A 242 -14.57 11.19 -25.41
CA GLY A 242 -14.61 10.80 -26.81
C GLY A 242 -14.43 11.98 -27.75
N THR A 243 -14.33 11.67 -29.03
CA THR A 243 -14.32 12.65 -30.11
C THR A 243 -15.13 12.12 -31.28
N THR A 244 -15.91 12.98 -31.92
CA THR A 244 -16.52 12.68 -33.23
C THR A 244 -15.43 12.58 -34.30
N GLY A 245 -15.76 12.03 -35.47
CA GLY A 245 -14.83 11.97 -36.60
C GLY A 245 -14.41 13.33 -37.14
N LYS A 246 -15.18 14.39 -36.84
CA LYS A 246 -14.83 15.78 -37.13
C LYS A 246 -13.99 16.44 -36.03
N GLY A 247 -13.54 15.68 -35.03
CA GLY A 247 -12.72 16.16 -33.92
C GLY A 247 -13.48 16.93 -32.84
N VAL A 248 -14.82 16.91 -32.85
CA VAL A 248 -15.63 17.54 -31.80
C VAL A 248 -15.59 16.65 -30.55
N ARG A 249 -15.21 17.21 -29.41
CA ARG A 249 -15.17 16.45 -28.15
C ARG A 249 -16.59 16.08 -27.71
N ILE A 250 -16.76 14.83 -27.33
CA ILE A 250 -17.97 14.26 -26.73
C ILE A 250 -17.60 13.56 -25.42
N GLY A 251 -18.58 13.31 -24.57
CA GLY A 251 -18.35 12.79 -23.22
C GLY A 251 -18.56 13.84 -22.13
N GLY A 252 -18.98 13.35 -20.98
CA GLY A 252 -19.62 14.11 -19.93
C GLY A 252 -18.70 14.58 -18.82
N PRO A 253 -19.25 15.33 -17.85
CA PRO A 253 -18.57 15.61 -16.59
C PRO A 253 -18.05 14.33 -15.93
N THR A 254 -16.92 14.44 -15.26
CA THR A 254 -16.44 13.38 -14.37
C THR A 254 -16.97 13.64 -12.98
N GLU A 255 -17.62 12.63 -12.42
CA GLU A 255 -18.00 12.61 -11.01
C GLU A 255 -16.95 11.87 -10.20
N LEU A 256 -16.61 12.43 -9.05
CA LEU A 256 -15.61 11.89 -8.15
C LEU A 256 -16.14 11.98 -6.72
N GLU A 257 -16.32 10.82 -6.11
CA GLU A 257 -16.66 10.71 -4.70
C GLU A 257 -15.43 10.21 -3.94
N THR A 258 -14.99 10.94 -2.93
CA THR A 258 -13.91 10.50 -2.04
C THR A 258 -14.36 10.47 -0.59
N THR A 259 -14.12 9.35 0.09
CA THR A 259 -14.43 9.16 1.50
C THR A 259 -13.17 8.81 2.28
N LEU A 260 -12.94 9.51 3.40
CA LEU A 260 -11.93 9.22 4.40
C LEU A 260 -12.62 8.92 5.72
N LYS A 261 -12.33 7.76 6.32
CA LYS A 261 -12.76 7.40 7.68
C LYS A 261 -11.54 7.07 8.54
N LEU A 262 -11.48 7.62 9.72
CA LEU A 262 -10.47 7.38 10.75
C LEU A 262 -11.18 6.95 12.02
N ARG A 263 -10.76 5.83 12.60
CA ARG A 263 -11.20 5.39 13.91
C ARG A 263 -9.95 5.04 14.73
N GLY A 264 -9.79 5.70 15.87
CA GLY A 264 -8.68 5.45 16.79
C GLY A 264 -9.06 5.88 18.20
N ILE A 265 -8.06 5.93 19.09
CA ILE A 265 -8.27 6.24 20.52
C ILE A 265 -8.66 7.70 20.73
N ALA A 266 -8.12 8.61 19.92
CA ALA A 266 -8.44 10.03 19.98
C ALA A 266 -9.86 10.38 19.47
N GLY A 267 -10.61 9.38 19.01
CA GLY A 267 -11.95 9.53 18.48
C GLY A 267 -12.04 9.10 17.03
N CYS A 268 -13.03 9.68 16.37
CA CYS A 268 -13.53 9.20 15.10
C CYS A 268 -13.70 10.38 14.15
N TYR A 269 -13.38 10.18 12.87
CA TYR A 269 -13.47 11.23 11.86
C TYR A 269 -13.88 10.63 10.53
N GLU A 270 -14.86 11.24 9.89
CA GLU A 270 -15.30 10.92 8.55
C GLU A 270 -15.39 12.20 7.72
N ARG A 271 -14.88 12.16 6.50
CA ARG A 271 -15.09 13.20 5.50
C ARG A 271 -15.46 12.58 4.17
N LYS A 272 -16.54 13.08 3.59
CA LYS A 272 -17.02 12.69 2.26
C LYS A 272 -17.09 13.94 1.38
N VAL A 273 -16.37 13.91 0.26
CA VAL A 273 -16.33 14.99 -0.72
C VAL A 273 -16.83 14.45 -2.06
N VAL A 274 -17.81 15.14 -2.66
CA VAL A 274 -18.32 14.84 -3.99
C VAL A 274 -18.00 16.01 -4.90
N VAL A 275 -17.36 15.71 -6.02
CA VAL A 275 -16.94 16.67 -7.02
C VAL A 275 -17.53 16.26 -8.37
N ASN A 276 -18.00 17.24 -9.13
CA ASN A 276 -18.38 17.05 -10.52
C ASN A 276 -17.61 18.08 -11.35
N GLN A 277 -16.81 17.59 -12.31
CA GLN A 277 -15.80 18.39 -13.01
C GLN A 277 -14.93 19.15 -12.00
N THR A 278 -14.79 20.46 -12.10
CA THR A 278 -13.96 21.28 -11.20
C THR A 278 -14.74 21.87 -10.03
N ARG A 279 -16.00 21.44 -9.80
CA ARG A 279 -16.89 22.00 -8.78
C ARG A 279 -17.15 21.00 -7.67
N VAL A 280 -16.88 21.42 -6.43
CA VAL A 280 -17.29 20.66 -5.24
C VAL A 280 -18.80 20.78 -5.09
N LEU A 281 -19.50 19.65 -5.17
CA LEU A 281 -20.96 19.57 -4.99
C LEU A 281 -21.33 19.39 -3.51
N SER A 282 -20.52 18.63 -2.77
CA SER A 282 -20.70 18.47 -1.33
C SER A 282 -19.38 18.17 -0.62
N ASP A 283 -19.27 18.65 0.62
CA ASP A 283 -18.19 18.36 1.54
C ASP A 283 -18.78 18.20 2.94
N LYS A 284 -18.89 16.96 3.41
CA LYS A 284 -19.49 16.60 4.69
C LYS A 284 -18.44 16.06 5.62
N VAL A 285 -18.42 16.57 6.84
CA VAL A 285 -17.53 16.10 7.92
C VAL A 285 -18.38 15.62 9.08
N ASP A 286 -18.04 14.46 9.61
CA ASP A 286 -18.62 13.90 10.84
C ASP A 286 -17.49 13.47 11.78
N GLN A 287 -17.65 13.75 13.07
CA GLN A 287 -16.70 13.39 14.13
C GLN A 287 -17.26 12.30 15.07
N LYS A 288 -18.50 11.85 14.86
CA LYS A 288 -19.17 10.90 15.74
C LYS A 288 -19.11 9.45 15.24
N CYS A 289 -18.80 9.20 13.96
CA CYS A 289 -18.81 7.88 13.32
C CYS A 289 -20.09 7.08 13.64
N GLN A 290 -21.12 7.19 12.80
CA GLN A 290 -22.24 6.22 12.85
C GLN A 290 -21.77 4.78 12.56
#